data_AF-A0A9W6ZRR5-F1
#
_entry.id   AF-A0A9W6ZRR5-F1
#
_cell.length_a   1.000
_cell.length_b   1.000
_cell.length_c   1.000
_cell.angle_alpha   90.00
_cell.angle_beta   90.00
_cell.angle_gamma   90.00
#
_symmetry.space_group_name_H-M   'P 1'
#
loop_
_entity.id
_entity.type
_entity.pdbx_description
1 polymer ?
#
loop_
_entity_poly.entity_id
_entity_poly.type
_entity_poly.pdbx_seq_one_letter_code
_entity_poly.pdbx_strand_id
1 'polypeptide(L)'
;MQAAVQEGEGDMIDLFEREDRVAEVGKRQLEPCILVGVEDLSYHRLKGEEKFSLDLENQFSLDESLREMRELTTTAGLRIVEQVTQRLNEPNPRTYIGTGKTKEIAAVCERTG
;
A
#
# COMPACT_ATOMS: atom_id res chain seq x y z
N MET A 1 -6.32 -67.21 -29.91
CA MET A 1 -6.68 -66.87 -28.52
C MET A 1 -6.30 -65.41 -28.33
N GLN A 2 -7.29 -64.54 -28.16
CA GLN A 2 -7.19 -63.09 -28.28
C GLN A 2 -6.49 -62.44 -27.08
N ALA A 3 -5.84 -61.31 -27.35
CA ALA A 3 -5.09 -60.48 -26.41
C ALA A 3 -6.03 -59.77 -25.41
N ALA A 4 -5.66 -59.79 -24.13
CA ALA A 4 -6.29 -58.97 -23.10
C ALA A 4 -5.68 -57.56 -23.15
N VAL A 5 -6.54 -56.58 -23.42
CA VAL A 5 -6.22 -55.16 -23.41
C VAL A 5 -6.15 -54.71 -21.96
N GLN A 6 -5.04 -54.06 -21.59
CA GLN A 6 -4.80 -53.55 -20.25
C GLN A 6 -5.30 -52.10 -20.23
N GLU A 7 -6.49 -51.89 -19.68
CA GLU A 7 -7.04 -50.54 -19.47
C GLU A 7 -6.35 -49.93 -18.25
N GLY A 8 -5.53 -48.91 -18.52
CA GLY A 8 -4.89 -48.11 -17.49
C GLY A 8 -5.92 -47.17 -16.85
N GLU A 9 -6.24 -47.41 -15.59
CA GLU A 9 -6.79 -46.39 -14.69
C GLU A 9 -5.71 -45.31 -14.52
N GLY A 10 -5.73 -44.32 -15.39
CA GLY A 10 -5.02 -43.09 -15.16
C GLY A 10 -5.60 -42.43 -13.93
N ASP A 11 -4.84 -42.40 -12.84
CA ASP A 11 -5.11 -41.58 -11.67
C ASP A 11 -5.47 -40.18 -12.17
N MET A 12 -6.75 -39.87 -12.08
CA MET A 12 -7.28 -38.53 -12.21
C MET A 12 -6.69 -37.77 -11.05
N ILE A 13 -5.54 -37.14 -11.31
CA ILE A 13 -4.84 -36.27 -10.39
C ILE A 13 -5.90 -35.33 -9.82
N ASP A 14 -6.13 -35.46 -8.53
CA ASP A 14 -7.09 -34.67 -7.78
C ASP A 14 -6.67 -33.19 -7.87
N LEU A 15 -7.25 -32.48 -8.83
CA LEU A 15 -7.01 -31.06 -9.03
C LEU A 15 -7.69 -30.19 -7.95
N PHE A 16 -8.45 -30.80 -7.02
CA PHE A 16 -9.05 -30.12 -5.87
C PHE A 16 -8.13 -30.02 -4.65
N GLU A 17 -7.03 -30.78 -4.55
CA GLU A 17 -6.03 -30.60 -3.48
C GLU A 17 -5.04 -29.44 -3.75
N ARG A 18 -5.35 -28.56 -4.71
CA ARG A 18 -4.53 -27.37 -5.01
C ARG A 18 -4.89 -26.14 -4.19
N GLU A 19 -6.08 -26.08 -3.59
CA GLU A 19 -6.48 -24.92 -2.78
C GLU A 19 -5.77 -24.88 -1.42
N ASP A 20 -5.33 -26.02 -0.88
CA ASP A 20 -4.67 -26.08 0.43
C ASP A 20 -3.18 -25.66 0.41
N ARG A 21 -2.52 -25.71 -0.75
CA ARG A 21 -1.13 -25.22 -0.88
C ARG A 21 -1.01 -23.69 -0.81
N VAL A 22 -2.13 -22.97 -0.91
CA VAL A 22 -2.16 -21.51 -0.73
C VAL A 22 -2.17 -21.15 0.76
N ALA A 23 -2.63 -22.04 1.64
CA ALA A 23 -2.66 -21.80 3.08
C ALA A 23 -1.25 -21.83 3.74
N GLU A 24 -0.27 -22.46 3.08
CA GLU A 24 1.12 -22.55 3.56
C GLU A 24 2.08 -21.53 2.92
N VAL A 25 1.60 -20.53 2.17
CA VAL A 25 2.41 -19.34 1.83
C VAL A 25 2.51 -18.46 3.08
N GLY A 26 3.19 -18.99 4.09
CA GLY A 26 3.72 -18.35 5.29
C GLY A 26 2.75 -17.45 6.05
N LYS A 27 2.65 -17.68 7.35
CA LYS A 27 2.45 -16.58 8.30
C LYS A 27 3.64 -15.59 8.20
N ARG A 28 3.85 -14.93 7.06
CA ARG A 28 4.79 -13.83 6.95
C ARG A 28 4.27 -12.78 7.91
N GLN A 29 4.98 -12.58 9.00
CA GLN A 29 4.81 -11.38 9.79
C GLN A 29 5.14 -10.22 8.85
N LEU A 30 4.09 -9.55 8.38
CA LEU A 30 4.24 -8.38 7.54
C LEU A 30 4.94 -7.31 8.38
N GLU A 31 5.93 -6.65 7.79
CA GLU A 31 6.65 -5.57 8.48
C GLU A 31 5.69 -4.41 8.75
N PRO A 32 5.68 -3.84 9.98
CA PRO A 32 4.81 -2.74 10.32
C PRO A 32 5.26 -1.45 9.62
N CYS A 33 4.30 -0.67 9.11
CA CYS A 33 4.57 0.64 8.52
C CYS A 33 3.52 1.67 8.94
N ILE A 34 3.90 2.95 8.85
CA ILE A 34 3.01 4.08 9.13
C ILE A 34 2.82 4.85 7.82
N LEU A 35 1.58 5.12 7.45
CA LEU A 35 1.29 6.00 6.32
C LEU A 35 1.29 7.45 6.76
N VAL A 36 1.98 8.31 6.01
CA VAL A 36 2.07 9.75 6.30
C VAL A 36 1.60 10.55 5.09
N GLY A 37 0.48 11.25 5.24
CA GLY A 37 -0.07 12.17 4.25
C GLY A 37 0.25 13.62 4.58
N VAL A 38 0.71 14.39 3.59
CA VAL A 38 0.99 15.82 3.75
C VAL A 38 0.20 16.59 2.69
N GLU A 39 -0.62 17.53 3.15
CA GLU A 39 -1.30 18.49 2.29
C GLU A 39 -0.53 19.81 2.33
N ASP A 40 0.09 20.13 1.20
CA ASP A 40 0.92 21.31 1.02
C ASP A 40 0.08 22.47 0.47
N LEU A 41 -0.18 23.45 1.33
CA LEU A 41 -0.97 24.63 1.01
C LEU A 41 -0.17 25.69 0.25
N SER A 42 1.17 25.58 0.16
CA SER A 42 2.01 26.49 -0.63
C SER A 42 1.70 26.38 -2.12
N TYR A 43 1.30 25.20 -2.59
CA TYR A 43 0.87 24.96 -3.97
C TYR A 43 -0.32 25.85 -4.38
N HIS A 44 -1.21 26.17 -3.44
CA HIS A 44 -2.35 27.05 -3.72
C HIS A 44 -1.94 28.51 -3.89
N ARG A 45 -0.83 28.95 -3.29
CA ARG A 45 -0.33 30.33 -3.42
C ARG A 45 0.42 30.57 -4.73
N LEU A 46 1.07 29.53 -5.26
CA LEU A 46 1.78 29.60 -6.54
C LEU A 46 0.84 29.67 -7.75
N LYS A 47 -0.42 29.21 -7.62
CA LYS A 47 -1.47 29.37 -8.64
C LYS A 47 -2.20 30.72 -8.55
N GLY A 48 -1.44 31.80 -8.54
CA GLY A 48 -1.96 33.11 -8.95
C GLY A 48 -2.16 33.13 -10.47
N GLU A 49 -3.41 33.30 -10.90
CA GLU A 49 -3.85 33.77 -12.23
C GLU A 49 -2.93 33.53 -13.45
N GLU A 50 -2.67 32.29 -13.88
CA GLU A 50 -2.24 32.01 -15.26
C GLU A 50 -2.64 30.58 -15.64
N LYS A 51 -3.49 30.48 -16.66
CA LYS A 51 -4.21 29.29 -17.08
C LYS A 51 -3.33 28.52 -18.07
N PHE A 52 -2.28 27.85 -17.61
CA PHE A 52 -1.57 26.90 -18.48
C PHE A 52 -2.38 25.60 -18.54
N SER A 53 -3.05 25.43 -19.68
CA SER A 53 -3.93 24.32 -20.02
C SER A 53 -3.15 23.08 -20.46
N LEU A 54 -2.23 22.61 -19.62
CA LEU A 54 -1.65 21.28 -19.61
C LEU A 54 -1.40 20.97 -18.12
N ASP A 55 -1.87 19.80 -17.64
CA ASP A 55 -1.73 19.26 -16.26
C ASP A 55 -2.91 19.44 -15.28
N LEU A 56 -4.13 19.75 -15.75
CA LEU A 56 -5.34 19.84 -14.90
C LEU A 56 -6.06 18.50 -14.63
N GLU A 57 -5.55 17.37 -15.11
CA GLU A 57 -6.19 16.06 -14.89
C GLU A 57 -5.65 15.29 -13.67
N ASN A 58 -4.63 15.80 -12.96
CA ASN A 58 -3.91 14.96 -11.99
C ASN A 58 -3.57 15.61 -10.63
N GLN A 59 -4.45 16.47 -10.11
CA GLN A 59 -4.40 16.79 -8.67
C GLN A 59 -5.32 15.83 -7.93
N PHE A 60 -4.83 14.61 -7.66
CA PHE A 60 -5.48 13.72 -6.72
C PHE A 60 -5.64 14.44 -5.39
N SER A 61 -6.82 14.32 -4.78
CA SER A 61 -6.99 14.74 -3.39
C SER A 61 -6.03 13.96 -2.48
N LEU A 62 -5.74 14.51 -1.30
CA LEU A 62 -4.95 13.80 -0.29
C LEU A 62 -5.55 12.42 0.01
N ASP A 63 -6.88 12.33 0.09
CA ASP A 63 -7.59 11.09 0.41
C ASP A 63 -7.48 10.05 -0.71
N GLU A 64 -7.59 10.45 -1.98
CA GLU A 64 -7.37 9.56 -3.13
C GLU A 64 -5.93 9.04 -3.16
N SER A 65 -4.97 9.94 -2.92
CA SER A 65 -3.54 9.58 -2.87
C SER A 65 -3.25 8.59 -1.74
N LEU A 66 -3.83 8.80 -0.55
CA LEU A 66 -3.67 7.92 0.60
C LEU A 66 -4.37 6.57 0.42
N ARG A 67 -5.53 6.57 -0.25
CA ARG A 67 -6.22 5.33 -0.60
C ARG A 67 -5.36 4.48 -1.52
N GLU A 68 -4.86 5.05 -2.61
CA GLU A 68 -3.96 4.33 -3.52
C GLU A 68 -2.70 3.85 -2.79
N MET A 69 -2.09 4.71 -1.97
CA MET A 69 -0.92 4.34 -1.17
C MET A 69 -1.19 3.16 -0.25
N ARG A 70 -2.39 3.06 0.34
CA ARG A 70 -2.81 1.92 1.16
C ARG A 70 -2.94 0.63 0.34
N GLU A 71 -3.51 0.70 -0.86
CA GLU A 71 -3.63 -0.44 -1.77
C GLU A 71 -2.25 -0.94 -2.22
N LEU A 72 -1.35 -0.02 -2.57
CA LEU A 72 0.06 -0.32 -2.91
C LEU A 72 0.82 -0.94 -1.73
N THR A 73 0.67 -0.36 -0.53
CA THR A 73 1.34 -0.85 0.69
C THR A 73 0.86 -2.26 1.07
N THR A 74 -0.44 -2.53 0.92
CA THR A 74 -1.02 -3.86 1.15
C THR A 74 -0.45 -4.88 0.17
N THR A 75 -0.37 -4.51 -1.11
CA THR A 75 0.20 -5.37 -2.17
C THR A 75 1.69 -5.63 -1.96
N ALA A 76 2.42 -4.65 -1.41
CA ALA A 76 3.83 -4.78 -1.05
C ALA A 76 4.08 -5.73 0.14
N GLY A 77 3.03 -6.21 0.83
CA GLY A 77 3.17 -7.09 1.98
C GLY A 77 3.60 -6.38 3.26
N LEU A 78 3.20 -5.11 3.42
CA LEU A 78 3.40 -4.35 4.65
C LEU A 78 2.10 -4.28 5.46
N ARG A 79 2.21 -4.18 6.79
CA ARG A 79 1.08 -3.99 7.69
C ARG A 79 1.03 -2.55 8.16
N ILE A 80 0.04 -1.80 7.68
CA ILE A 80 -0.20 -0.43 8.14
C ILE A 80 -0.68 -0.47 9.59
N VAL A 81 0.13 0.06 10.52
CA VAL A 81 -0.21 0.12 11.95
C VAL A 81 -0.83 1.45 12.36
N GLU A 82 -0.60 2.51 11.57
CA GLU A 82 -1.12 3.85 11.83
C GLU A 82 -1.17 4.66 10.52
N GLN A 83 -2.07 5.63 10.44
CA GLN A 83 -2.10 6.63 9.37
C GLN A 83 -2.14 8.03 9.97
N VAL A 84 -1.24 8.89 9.52
CA VAL A 84 -1.08 10.25 10.02
C VAL A 84 -1.20 11.23 8.87
N THR A 85 -1.98 12.30 9.05
CA THR A 85 -2.06 13.39 8.07
C THR A 85 -1.66 14.72 8.70
N GLN A 86 -1.12 15.63 7.88
CA GLN A 86 -0.82 16.99 8.28
C GLN A 86 -1.02 17.98 7.13
N ARG A 87 -1.70 19.09 7.43
CA ARG A 87 -1.75 20.27 6.56
C ARG A 87 -0.63 21.23 6.92
N LEU A 88 0.14 21.68 5.93
CA LEU A 88 1.25 22.61 6.11
C LEU A 88 1.15 23.78 5.13
N ASN A 89 1.48 24.98 5.61
CA ASN A 89 1.65 26.13 4.72
C ASN A 89 2.84 25.97 3.78
N GLU A 90 3.87 25.27 4.23
CA GLU A 90 5.06 24.88 3.47
C GLU A 90 5.66 23.63 4.16
N PRO A 91 6.01 22.57 3.42
CA PRO A 91 6.63 21.37 3.98
C PRO A 91 8.00 21.70 4.57
N ASN A 92 8.34 21.13 5.72
CA ASN A 92 9.68 21.28 6.26
C ASN A 92 10.68 20.59 5.32
N PRO A 93 11.72 21.26 4.79
CA PRO A 93 12.61 20.66 3.79
C PRO A 93 13.41 19.46 4.32
N ARG A 94 13.59 19.37 5.64
CA ARG A 94 14.33 18.27 6.27
C ARG A 94 13.44 17.07 6.59
N THR A 95 12.18 17.29 6.93
CA THR A 95 11.30 16.25 7.50
C THR A 95 10.00 16.04 6.74
N TYR A 96 9.65 16.92 5.79
CA TYR A 96 8.37 17.03 5.07
C TYR A 96 7.12 17.20 5.95
N ILE A 97 7.20 16.87 7.23
CA ILE A 97 6.22 17.08 8.29
C ILE A 97 6.78 18.01 9.39
N GLY A 98 5.90 18.59 10.20
CA GLY A 98 6.28 19.42 11.34
C GLY A 98 6.93 18.61 12.47
N THR A 99 7.84 19.26 13.22
CA THR A 99 8.62 18.63 14.30
C THR A 99 7.78 18.00 15.42
N GLY A 100 6.59 18.55 15.71
CA GLY A 100 5.62 17.93 16.63
C GLY A 100 5.12 16.58 16.12
N LYS A 101 4.76 16.52 14.83
CA LYS A 101 4.28 15.30 14.17
C LYS A 101 5.36 14.23 14.06
N THR A 102 6.61 14.63 13.86
CA THR A 102 7.76 13.71 13.92
C THR A 102 7.88 13.03 15.28
N LYS A 103 7.68 13.77 16.39
CA LYS A 103 7.70 13.18 17.74
C LYS A 103 6.53 12.23 17.97
N GLU A 104 5.33 12.58 17.49
CA GLU A 104 4.17 11.69 17.54
C GLU A 104 4.44 10.37 16.81
N ILE A 105 4.99 10.43 15.60
CA ILE A 105 5.32 9.24 14.80
C ILE A 105 6.40 8.39 15.48
N ALA A 106 7.44 9.02 16.05
CA ALA A 106 8.46 8.29 16.81
C ALA A 106 7.84 7.50 17.98
N ALA A 107 6.92 8.12 18.72
CA ALA A 107 6.20 7.45 19.80
C ALA A 107 5.23 6.34 19.31
N VAL A 108 4.75 6.40 18.06
CA VAL A 108 4.01 5.28 17.45
C VAL A 108 4.98 4.14 17.18
N CYS A 109 6.11 4.41 16.52
CA CYS A 109 7.13 3.40 16.21
C CYS A 109 7.58 2.63 17.46
N GLU A 110 7.82 3.32 18.57
CA GLU A 110 8.19 2.71 19.86
C GLU A 110 7.12 1.77 20.45
N ARG A 111 5.83 2.01 20.14
CA ARG A 111 4.72 1.20 20.65
C ARG A 111 4.33 0.05 19.73
N THR A 112 4.65 0.14 18.44
CA THR A 112 4.17 -0.78 17.40
C THR A 112 5.25 -1.66 16.77
N GLY A 113 6.53 -1.34 17.01
CA GLY A 113 7.69 -2.17 16.67
C GLY A 113 8.04 -3.15 17.78
#